data_AF-A0A553G9V3-F1
#
_entry.id   AF-A0A553G9V3-F1
#
_cell.length_a   1.000
_cell.length_b   1.000
_cell.length_c   1.000
_cell.angle_alpha   90.00
_cell.angle_beta   90.00
_cell.angle_gamma   90.00
#
_symmetry.space_group_name_H-M   'P 1'
#
loop_
_entity.id
_entity.type
_entity.pdbx_description
1 polymer ?
#
loop_
_entity_poly.entity_id
_entity_poly.type
_entity_poly.pdbx_seq_one_letter_code
_entity_poly.pdbx_strand_id
1 'polypeptide(L)'
;MTHTKFGKSFYTLLLIVLLLIAAAIRGGADFDWLQPVDELVYNLEDVKVVYSKASTYSMSSDRSLEVYDNGKNLLGYALISEELDARFPGYGGKVPLLIGLDTQKVVIGTYLLRHNETAEFIDHINDTKLLNTWDGLVMDTLLLMHDVDVISGATKSSTAIIRTFHSSVGNYLETNHKHGAPSFERITQLVLLLVLLLLSLSMQLGKRFRQYYIYYLLAVVVIMGVWLTKMLSLELFHNWLTKGLPWQSNWELISILVISITLAIAGHKKYYCNYLCPMGALQMLASKVSPFKKRSINLKISVLTLRTIYLSFIWTSLILGFLLPLAQLEPFMAFSFKVASWLMLIAGAVIVMLSLFFNRPWCQLCPTGCLLDSIPSFKSKRN
;
A
#
# COMPACT_ATOMS: atom_id res chain seq x y z
N MET A 1 22.10 1.55 -38.01
CA MET A 1 22.34 1.05 -36.63
C MET A 1 21.31 1.50 -35.59
N THR A 2 20.34 2.37 -35.94
CA THR A 2 19.27 2.88 -35.05
C THR A 2 18.03 1.96 -34.98
N HIS A 3 17.69 1.26 -36.07
CA HIS A 3 16.53 0.35 -36.12
C HIS A 3 16.63 -0.87 -35.19
N THR A 4 17.83 -1.41 -34.95
CA THR A 4 18.00 -2.62 -34.12
C THR A 4 17.86 -2.38 -32.61
N LYS A 5 18.19 -1.16 -32.13
CA LYS A 5 17.99 -0.78 -30.73
C LYS A 5 16.52 -0.47 -30.41
N PHE A 6 15.82 0.18 -31.33
CA PHE A 6 14.39 0.45 -31.19
C PHE A 6 13.58 -0.85 -31.15
N GLY A 7 13.90 -1.80 -32.04
CA GLY A 7 13.31 -3.14 -32.02
C GLY A 7 13.51 -3.87 -30.68
N LYS A 8 14.75 -3.95 -30.16
CA LYS A 8 15.02 -4.59 -28.86
C LYS A 8 14.27 -3.94 -27.70
N SER A 9 14.18 -2.61 -27.70
CA SER A 9 13.42 -1.84 -26.71
C SER A 9 11.92 -2.17 -26.75
N PHE A 10 11.36 -2.28 -27.96
CA PHE A 10 9.96 -2.63 -28.18
C PHE A 10 9.65 -4.06 -27.72
N TYR A 11 10.47 -5.06 -28.10
CA TYR A 11 10.29 -6.45 -27.65
C TYR A 11 10.36 -6.61 -26.12
N THR A 12 11.28 -5.88 -25.48
CA THR A 12 11.41 -5.91 -24.01
C THR A 12 10.16 -5.35 -23.34
N LEU A 13 9.63 -4.24 -23.85
CA LEU A 13 8.40 -3.64 -23.34
C LEU A 13 7.20 -4.57 -23.57
N LEU A 14 7.09 -5.16 -24.76
CA LEU A 14 6.06 -6.15 -25.09
C LEU A 14 6.10 -7.34 -24.13
N LEU A 15 7.28 -7.90 -23.87
CA LEU A 15 7.45 -9.04 -22.96
C LEU A 15 7.08 -8.69 -21.52
N ILE A 16 7.45 -7.49 -21.04
CA ILE A 16 7.03 -7.01 -19.72
C ILE A 16 5.50 -6.90 -19.64
N VAL A 17 4.87 -6.33 -20.67
CA VAL A 17 3.41 -6.18 -20.73
C VAL A 17 2.73 -7.56 -20.74
N LEU A 18 3.23 -8.51 -21.54
CA LEU A 18 2.68 -9.87 -21.59
C LEU A 18 2.83 -10.60 -20.24
N LEU A 19 3.96 -10.44 -19.56
CA LEU A 19 4.17 -11.02 -18.22
C LEU A 19 3.21 -10.41 -17.20
N LEU A 20 3.02 -9.08 -17.23
CA LEU A 20 2.05 -8.39 -16.37
C LEU A 20 0.63 -8.89 -16.65
N ILE A 21 0.22 -9.01 -17.91
CA ILE A 21 -1.10 -9.55 -18.26
C ILE A 21 -1.26 -10.99 -17.78
N ALA A 22 -0.26 -11.85 -18.00
CA ALA A 22 -0.31 -13.24 -17.55
C ALA A 22 -0.43 -13.36 -16.03
N ALA A 23 0.33 -12.56 -15.27
CA ALA A 23 0.22 -12.51 -13.82
C ALA A 23 -1.12 -11.91 -13.35
N ALA A 24 -1.67 -10.94 -14.07
CA ALA A 24 -2.98 -10.36 -13.79
C ALA A 24 -4.09 -11.41 -13.95
N ILE A 25 -4.16 -12.08 -15.11
CA ILE A 25 -5.14 -13.16 -15.39
C ILE A 25 -5.05 -14.23 -14.31
N ARG A 26 -3.82 -14.69 -14.01
CA ARG A 26 -3.62 -15.75 -13.02
C ARG A 26 -4.01 -15.33 -11.61
N GLY A 27 -3.79 -14.06 -11.26
CA GLY A 27 -4.20 -13.47 -9.99
C GLY A 27 -5.68 -13.10 -9.91
N GLY A 28 -6.48 -13.43 -10.93
CA GLY A 28 -7.93 -13.19 -10.95
C GLY A 28 -8.32 -11.76 -11.32
N ALA A 29 -7.51 -11.07 -12.13
CA ALA A 29 -7.85 -9.73 -12.60
C ALA A 29 -9.09 -9.74 -13.51
N ASP A 30 -10.04 -8.86 -13.22
CA ASP A 30 -11.24 -8.65 -14.05
C ASP A 30 -11.01 -7.63 -15.18
N PHE A 31 -9.79 -7.08 -15.31
CA PHE A 31 -9.38 -6.06 -16.31
C PHE A 31 -10.22 -4.77 -16.38
N ASP A 32 -11.22 -4.60 -15.53
CA ASP A 32 -11.97 -3.36 -15.33
C ASP A 32 -11.18 -2.33 -14.49
N TRP A 33 -9.95 -2.04 -14.91
CA TRP A 33 -8.98 -1.20 -14.18
C TRP A 33 -9.40 0.26 -13.96
N LEU A 34 -10.40 0.74 -14.71
CA LEU A 34 -10.90 2.11 -14.68
C LEU A 34 -12.29 2.24 -14.03
N GLN A 35 -12.97 1.12 -13.74
CA GLN A 35 -14.21 1.14 -12.98
C GLN A 35 -13.89 1.42 -11.51
N PRO A 36 -14.71 2.19 -10.78
CA PRO A 36 -14.61 2.23 -9.33
C PRO A 36 -14.82 0.81 -8.83
N VAL A 37 -13.79 0.23 -8.16
CA VAL A 37 -13.79 -1.12 -7.57
C VAL A 37 -15.21 -1.55 -7.21
N ASP A 38 -15.69 -2.57 -7.92
CA ASP A 38 -17.04 -3.13 -7.82
C ASP A 38 -17.47 -3.36 -6.37
N GLU A 39 -18.78 -3.23 -6.12
CA GLU A 39 -19.44 -3.50 -4.85
C GLU A 39 -18.86 -4.76 -4.20
N LEU A 40 -18.29 -4.60 -3.00
CA LEU A 40 -17.77 -5.75 -2.28
C LEU A 40 -18.96 -6.57 -1.78
N VAL A 41 -19.20 -7.69 -2.47
CA VAL A 41 -20.20 -8.69 -2.12
C VAL A 41 -19.90 -9.20 -0.72
N TYR A 42 -20.67 -8.72 0.26
CA TYR A 42 -20.76 -9.38 1.56
C TYR A 42 -21.69 -10.57 1.44
N ASN A 43 -21.43 -11.60 2.24
CA ASN A 43 -22.25 -12.81 2.25
C ASN A 43 -22.73 -13.14 3.67
N LEU A 44 -23.51 -14.21 3.79
CA LEU A 44 -23.99 -14.67 5.10
C LEU A 44 -22.86 -15.08 6.05
N GLU A 45 -21.71 -15.52 5.53
CA GLU A 45 -20.55 -15.89 6.36
C GLU A 45 -19.95 -14.65 7.04
N ASP A 46 -19.88 -13.52 6.34
CA ASP A 46 -19.46 -12.24 6.92
C ASP A 46 -20.41 -11.79 8.04
N VAL A 47 -21.72 -11.89 7.80
CA VAL A 47 -22.75 -11.57 8.82
C VAL A 47 -22.61 -12.50 10.03
N LYS A 48 -22.28 -13.78 9.81
CA LYS A 48 -22.10 -14.76 10.89
C LYS A 48 -20.91 -14.48 11.80
N VAL A 49 -19.93 -13.68 11.37
CA VAL A 49 -18.81 -13.26 12.22
C VAL A 49 -19.33 -12.48 13.43
N VAL A 50 -20.32 -11.61 13.22
CA VAL A 50 -20.96 -10.83 14.31
C VAL A 50 -22.16 -11.59 14.89
N TYR A 51 -22.94 -12.25 14.04
CA TYR A 51 -24.15 -13.00 14.42
C TYR A 51 -23.97 -14.49 14.18
N SER A 52 -23.31 -15.21 15.09
CA SER A 52 -23.02 -16.65 14.93
C SER A 52 -24.22 -17.54 14.59
N LYS A 53 -25.44 -17.12 14.96
CA LYS A 53 -26.71 -17.83 14.70
C LYS A 53 -27.46 -17.37 13.44
N ALA A 54 -26.91 -16.43 12.67
CA ALA A 54 -27.56 -15.88 11.48
C ALA A 54 -27.81 -16.97 10.42
N SER A 55 -29.03 -16.99 9.88
CA SER A 55 -29.46 -17.88 8.81
C SER A 55 -29.79 -17.12 7.53
N THR A 56 -30.31 -15.90 7.67
CA THR A 56 -30.75 -15.04 6.57
C THR A 56 -30.71 -13.58 7.01
N TYR A 57 -30.72 -12.68 6.05
CA TYR A 57 -30.85 -11.24 6.27
C TYR A 57 -31.73 -10.60 5.20
N SER A 58 -32.32 -9.45 5.51
CA SER A 58 -33.08 -8.65 4.55
C SER A 58 -32.80 -7.16 4.71
N MET A 59 -32.67 -6.45 3.60
CA MET A 59 -32.48 -5.00 3.60
C MET A 59 -33.76 -4.30 4.04
N SER A 60 -33.65 -3.44 5.04
CA SER A 60 -34.73 -2.60 5.57
C SER A 60 -34.75 -1.23 4.88
N SER A 61 -35.81 -0.46 5.10
CA SER A 61 -36.00 0.85 4.46
C SER A 61 -34.99 1.90 4.91
N ASP A 62 -34.42 1.73 6.10
CA ASP A 62 -33.39 2.60 6.69
C ASP A 62 -31.96 2.26 6.23
N ARG A 63 -31.83 1.43 5.18
CA ARG A 63 -30.56 0.90 4.64
C ARG A 63 -29.78 0.00 5.63
N SER A 64 -30.40 -0.44 6.72
CA SER A 64 -29.84 -1.48 7.59
C SER A 64 -30.27 -2.89 7.13
N LEU A 65 -29.47 -3.89 7.43
CA LEU A 65 -29.79 -5.29 7.24
C LEU A 65 -30.42 -5.86 8.51
N GLU A 66 -31.66 -6.33 8.43
CA GLU A 66 -32.27 -7.12 9.50
C GLU A 66 -31.72 -8.55 9.45
N VAL A 67 -31.17 -9.03 10.56
CA VAL A 67 -30.51 -10.33 10.64
C VAL A 67 -31.37 -11.31 11.43
N TYR A 68 -31.62 -12.50 10.87
CA TYR A 68 -32.53 -13.49 11.44
C TYR A 68 -31.85 -14.83 11.71
N ASP A 69 -32.31 -15.56 12.72
CA ASP A 69 -31.91 -16.95 12.97
C ASP A 69 -32.72 -17.96 12.13
N ASN A 70 -32.44 -19.26 12.26
CA ASN A 70 -33.19 -20.32 11.55
C ASN A 70 -34.69 -20.35 11.91
N GLY A 71 -35.05 -19.86 13.10
CA GLY A 71 -36.43 -19.75 13.58
C GLY A 71 -37.15 -18.49 13.11
N LYS A 72 -36.50 -17.64 12.28
CA LYS A 72 -36.95 -16.31 11.88
C LYS A 72 -37.09 -15.32 13.05
N ASN A 73 -36.37 -15.55 14.15
CA ASN A 73 -36.27 -14.55 15.22
C ASN A 73 -35.26 -13.48 14.79
N LEU A 74 -35.62 -12.20 15.01
CA LEU A 74 -34.72 -11.08 14.77
C LEU A 74 -33.57 -11.12 15.79
N LEU A 75 -32.35 -11.22 15.29
CA LEU A 75 -31.13 -11.18 16.09
C LEU A 75 -30.61 -9.75 16.29
N GLY A 76 -30.89 -8.85 15.33
CA GLY A 76 -30.43 -7.47 15.35
C GLY A 76 -30.35 -6.85 13.95
N TYR A 77 -29.57 -5.78 13.84
CA TYR A 77 -29.40 -5.02 12.60
C TYR A 77 -27.93 -4.88 12.23
N ALA A 78 -27.55 -5.06 10.97
CA ALA A 78 -26.19 -4.80 10.51
C ALA A 78 -26.16 -3.59 9.56
N LEU A 79 -25.16 -2.72 9.71
CA LEU A 79 -24.88 -1.64 8.79
C LEU A 79 -23.69 -2.02 7.92
N ILE A 80 -23.84 -1.87 6.60
CA ILE A 80 -22.75 -2.07 5.64
C ILE A 80 -22.29 -0.69 5.20
N SER A 81 -21.02 -0.37 5.42
CA SER A 81 -20.50 0.96 5.13
C SER A 81 -20.66 1.36 3.66
N GLU A 82 -20.54 0.40 2.75
CA GLU A 82 -20.71 0.65 1.30
C GLU A 82 -22.15 1.00 0.95
N GLU A 83 -23.11 0.29 1.55
CA GLU A 83 -24.55 0.57 1.43
C GLU A 83 -24.94 1.92 2.05
N LEU A 84 -24.05 2.54 2.83
CA LEU A 84 -24.21 3.86 3.44
C LEU A 84 -23.29 4.91 2.84
N ASP A 85 -22.71 4.67 1.65
CA ASP A 85 -21.80 5.58 0.95
C ASP A 85 -20.51 5.98 1.74
N ALA A 86 -20.18 5.23 2.78
CA ALA A 86 -18.99 5.42 3.60
C ALA A 86 -17.81 4.60 3.03
N ARG A 87 -17.10 5.18 2.06
CA ARG A 87 -16.05 4.50 1.28
C ARG A 87 -14.68 5.17 1.45
N PHE A 88 -14.03 4.98 2.60
CA PHE A 88 -12.74 5.61 2.87
C PHE A 88 -11.53 4.77 2.45
N PRO A 89 -10.49 5.40 1.90
CA PRO A 89 -9.28 4.70 1.44
C PRO A 89 -8.22 4.50 2.53
N GLY A 90 -7.81 3.25 2.72
CA GLY A 90 -6.63 2.80 3.47
C GLY A 90 -5.34 2.76 2.62
N TYR A 91 -4.37 1.93 2.99
CA TYR A 91 -3.11 1.75 2.27
C TYR A 91 -3.26 0.95 0.98
N GLY A 92 -3.89 -0.22 1.05
CA GLY A 92 -4.08 -1.15 -0.05
C GLY A 92 -5.39 -0.97 -0.82
N GLY A 93 -6.38 -0.27 -0.26
CA GLY A 93 -7.65 -0.02 -0.96
C GLY A 93 -8.69 0.64 -0.06
N LYS A 94 -9.98 0.48 -0.40
CA LYS A 94 -11.08 0.83 0.53
C LYS A 94 -11.06 -0.13 1.73
N VAL A 95 -11.57 0.33 2.86
CA VAL A 95 -11.73 -0.46 4.10
C VAL A 95 -13.21 -0.56 4.47
N PRO A 96 -13.98 -1.45 3.82
CA PRO A 96 -15.41 -1.62 4.09
C PRO A 96 -15.66 -2.26 5.46
N LEU A 97 -16.71 -1.84 6.14
CA LEU A 97 -17.08 -2.32 7.47
C LEU A 97 -18.49 -2.90 7.48
N LEU A 98 -18.67 -3.96 8.28
CA LEU A 98 -19.94 -4.44 8.77
C LEU A 98 -20.02 -4.06 10.26
N ILE A 99 -21.02 -3.26 10.63
CA ILE A 99 -21.26 -2.84 12.02
C ILE A 99 -22.53 -3.55 12.49
N GLY A 100 -22.41 -4.48 13.43
CA GLY A 100 -23.57 -5.17 13.99
C GLY A 100 -24.15 -4.45 15.20
N LEU A 101 -25.47 -4.40 15.24
CA LEU A 101 -26.29 -3.81 16.30
C LEU A 101 -27.22 -4.88 16.89
N ASP A 102 -27.47 -4.84 18.19
CA ASP A 102 -28.54 -5.62 18.80
C ASP A 102 -29.93 -5.04 18.50
N THR A 103 -30.97 -5.65 19.07
CA THR A 103 -32.36 -5.20 18.95
C THR A 103 -32.62 -3.84 19.59
N GLN A 104 -31.76 -3.39 20.51
CA GLN A 104 -31.80 -2.08 21.16
C GLN A 104 -30.93 -1.04 20.44
N LYS A 105 -30.38 -1.36 19.25
CA LYS A 105 -29.47 -0.50 18.48
C LYS A 105 -28.17 -0.20 19.24
N VAL A 106 -27.66 -1.14 20.03
CA VAL A 106 -26.33 -1.10 20.66
C VAL A 106 -25.34 -1.85 19.78
N VAL A 107 -24.16 -1.28 19.55
CA VAL A 107 -23.09 -1.91 18.77
C VAL A 107 -22.60 -3.17 19.50
N ILE A 108 -22.67 -4.32 18.83
CA ILE A 108 -22.22 -5.61 19.37
C ILE A 108 -20.93 -6.12 18.71
N GLY A 109 -20.50 -5.48 17.62
CA GLY A 109 -19.27 -5.83 16.93
C GLY A 109 -19.08 -5.04 15.65
N THR A 110 -17.82 -4.71 15.35
CA THR A 110 -17.41 -4.18 14.05
C THR A 110 -16.49 -5.17 13.35
N TYR A 111 -16.77 -5.47 12.09
CA TYR A 111 -16.00 -6.40 11.29
C TYR A 111 -15.49 -5.72 10.02
N LEU A 112 -14.20 -5.90 9.73
CA LEU A 112 -13.59 -5.43 8.50
C LEU A 112 -13.92 -6.42 7.38
N LEU A 113 -14.78 -6.00 6.45
CA LEU A 113 -15.13 -6.79 5.27
C LEU A 113 -13.92 -6.92 4.34
N ARG A 114 -14.06 -7.76 3.31
CA ARG A 114 -12.98 -8.07 2.36
C ARG A 114 -12.27 -6.80 1.86
N HIS A 115 -10.95 -6.76 2.02
CA HIS A 115 -10.13 -5.57 1.76
C HIS A 115 -8.79 -5.92 1.10
N ASN A 116 -8.01 -4.87 0.81
CA ASN A 116 -6.71 -4.98 0.15
C ASN A 116 -5.53 -4.50 1.00
N GLU A 117 -5.78 -4.13 2.25
CA GLU A 117 -4.71 -3.84 3.22
C GLU A 117 -3.76 -5.03 3.42
N THR A 118 -2.51 -4.73 3.72
CA THR A 118 -1.47 -5.72 4.02
C THR A 118 -1.79 -6.42 5.34
N ALA A 119 -1.71 -7.76 5.35
CA ALA A 119 -2.20 -8.60 6.45
C ALA A 119 -1.55 -8.24 7.79
N GLU A 120 -0.23 -8.06 7.83
CA GLU A 120 0.51 -7.73 9.06
C GLU A 120 0.01 -6.44 9.72
N PHE A 121 -0.44 -5.45 8.93
CA PHE A 121 -1.00 -4.21 9.48
C PHE A 121 -2.41 -4.41 10.04
N ILE A 122 -3.21 -5.30 9.45
CA ILE A 122 -4.55 -5.64 9.96
C ILE A 122 -4.45 -6.49 11.22
N ASP A 123 -3.53 -7.46 11.26
CA ASP A 123 -3.25 -8.25 12.46
C ASP A 123 -2.85 -7.32 13.62
N HIS A 124 -1.94 -6.38 13.37
CA HIS A 124 -1.57 -5.36 14.36
C HIS A 124 -2.75 -4.49 14.82
N ILE A 125 -3.65 -4.10 13.91
CA ILE A 125 -4.87 -3.35 14.26
C ILE A 125 -5.81 -4.21 15.13
N ASN A 126 -6.00 -5.48 14.78
CA ASN A 126 -6.82 -6.41 15.54
C ASN A 126 -6.24 -6.67 16.94
N ASP A 127 -4.92 -6.80 17.07
CA ASP A 127 -4.23 -6.94 18.35
C ASP A 127 -4.44 -5.73 19.26
N THR A 128 -4.54 -4.52 18.68
CA THR A 128 -4.91 -3.30 19.43
C THR A 128 -6.38 -3.20 19.78
N LYS A 129 -7.23 -4.14 19.31
CA LYS A 129 -8.69 -4.16 19.51
C LYS A 129 -9.41 -2.91 19.02
N LEU A 130 -8.89 -2.26 17.98
CA LEU A 130 -9.49 -1.04 17.42
C LEU A 130 -10.97 -1.26 17.06
N LEU A 131 -11.29 -2.39 16.42
CA LEU A 131 -12.65 -2.72 15.98
C LEU A 131 -13.63 -2.93 17.15
N ASN A 132 -13.13 -3.22 18.35
CA ASN A 132 -13.96 -3.41 19.55
C ASN A 132 -14.18 -2.11 20.33
N THR A 133 -13.54 -1.00 19.94
CA THR A 133 -13.64 0.28 20.69
C THR A 133 -15.08 0.79 20.75
N TRP A 134 -15.91 0.42 19.79
CA TRP A 134 -17.31 0.83 19.72
C TRP A 134 -18.28 -0.16 20.37
N ASP A 135 -17.82 -1.33 20.80
CA ASP A 135 -18.71 -2.37 21.35
C ASP A 135 -19.37 -1.88 22.65
N GLY A 136 -20.69 -2.08 22.75
CA GLY A 136 -21.51 -1.65 23.88
C GLY A 136 -21.98 -0.19 23.80
N LEU A 137 -21.60 0.57 22.76
CA LEU A 137 -22.07 1.94 22.57
C LEU A 137 -23.43 1.96 21.83
N VAL A 138 -24.30 2.87 22.23
CA VAL A 138 -25.62 3.06 21.62
C VAL A 138 -25.47 3.75 20.26
N MET A 139 -26.27 3.35 19.27
CA MET A 139 -26.30 3.96 17.95
C MET A 139 -27.06 5.30 17.97
N ASP A 140 -26.41 6.32 18.52
CA ASP A 140 -26.92 7.68 18.60
C ASP A 140 -25.88 8.72 18.15
N THR A 141 -26.22 10.00 18.23
CA THR A 141 -25.34 11.11 17.83
C THR A 141 -24.14 11.29 18.77
N LEU A 142 -24.18 10.76 20.01
CA LEU A 142 -23.05 10.83 20.94
C LEU A 142 -21.91 9.93 20.49
N LEU A 143 -22.22 8.82 19.82
CA LEU A 143 -21.21 7.93 19.24
C LEU A 143 -20.30 8.63 18.22
N LEU A 144 -20.81 9.64 17.51
CA LEU A 144 -20.01 10.44 16.57
C LEU A 144 -18.99 11.34 17.26
N MET A 145 -19.15 11.61 18.56
CA MET A 145 -18.22 12.36 19.38
C MET A 145 -17.25 11.46 20.16
N HIS A 146 -17.39 10.14 20.06
CA HIS A 146 -16.47 9.21 20.69
C HIS A 146 -15.12 9.23 19.95
N ASP A 147 -14.11 9.81 20.58
CA ASP A 147 -12.77 9.91 20.00
C ASP A 147 -12.07 8.55 20.08
N VAL A 148 -11.48 8.12 18.96
CA VAL A 148 -10.81 6.82 18.83
C VAL A 148 -9.39 7.05 18.40
N ASP A 149 -8.45 6.51 19.18
CA ASP A 149 -7.03 6.67 18.94
C ASP A 149 -6.59 5.99 17.64
N VAL A 150 -5.84 6.75 16.83
CA VAL A 150 -5.19 6.22 15.64
C VAL A 150 -4.05 5.28 16.04
N ILE A 151 -3.98 4.11 15.40
CA ILE A 151 -2.98 3.10 15.72
C ILE A 151 -1.62 3.47 15.12
N SER A 152 -0.65 3.73 15.99
CA SER A 152 0.73 4.02 15.61
C SER A 152 1.38 2.84 14.88
N GLY A 153 1.98 3.11 13.71
CA GLY A 153 2.56 2.10 12.82
C GLY A 153 1.55 1.55 11.79
N ALA A 154 0.25 1.77 11.99
CA ALA A 154 -0.83 1.43 11.05
C ALA A 154 -1.79 2.62 10.84
N THR A 155 -1.23 3.84 10.86
CA THR A 155 -2.00 5.10 10.88
C THR A 155 -2.95 5.23 9.70
N LYS A 156 -2.50 4.95 8.47
CA LYS A 156 -3.35 5.14 7.29
C LYS A 156 -4.58 4.21 7.32
N SER A 157 -4.36 2.94 7.62
CA SER A 157 -5.42 1.91 7.64
C SER A 157 -6.36 2.13 8.83
N SER A 158 -5.85 2.40 10.03
CA SER A 158 -6.68 2.68 11.21
C SER A 158 -7.48 3.97 11.07
N THR A 159 -6.89 5.07 10.59
CA THR A 159 -7.64 6.31 10.29
C THR A 159 -8.73 6.08 9.24
N ALA A 160 -8.48 5.23 8.24
CA ALA A 160 -9.48 4.91 7.25
C ALA A 160 -10.64 4.11 7.86
N ILE A 161 -10.36 3.13 8.72
CA ILE A 161 -11.38 2.35 9.46
C ILE A 161 -12.22 3.28 10.34
N ILE A 162 -11.59 4.13 11.16
CA ILE A 162 -12.27 5.09 12.04
C ILE A 162 -13.19 6.01 11.23
N ARG A 163 -12.69 6.55 10.11
CA ARG A 163 -13.50 7.40 9.21
C ARG A 163 -14.65 6.65 8.56
N THR A 164 -14.42 5.42 8.09
CA THR A 164 -15.50 4.59 7.55
C THR A 164 -16.58 4.35 8.61
N PHE A 165 -16.19 4.05 9.85
CA PHE A 165 -17.13 3.84 10.95
C PHE A 165 -17.97 5.09 11.21
N HIS A 166 -17.34 6.23 11.52
CA HIS A 166 -18.07 7.47 11.82
C HIS A 166 -18.93 7.94 10.64
N SER A 167 -18.46 7.77 9.41
CA SER A 167 -19.23 8.10 8.21
C SER A 167 -20.46 7.21 8.05
N SER A 168 -20.31 5.90 8.29
CA SER A 168 -21.43 4.95 8.23
C SER A 168 -22.49 5.31 9.26
N VAL A 169 -22.07 5.58 10.51
CA VAL A 169 -22.97 6.01 11.59
C VAL A 169 -23.64 7.34 11.24
N GLY A 170 -22.88 8.32 10.76
CA GLY A 170 -23.39 9.65 10.44
C GLY A 170 -24.44 9.64 9.32
N ASN A 171 -24.20 8.82 8.29
CA ASN A 171 -25.10 8.64 7.16
C ASN A 171 -26.34 7.80 7.55
N TYR A 172 -26.19 6.80 8.42
CA TYR A 172 -27.30 6.02 8.95
C TYR A 172 -28.24 6.87 9.82
N LEU A 173 -27.69 7.74 10.67
CA LEU A 173 -28.46 8.65 11.52
C LEU A 173 -28.96 9.91 10.79
N GLU A 174 -28.76 10.00 9.46
CA GLU A 174 -29.08 11.16 8.63
C GLU A 174 -28.57 12.49 9.18
N THR A 175 -27.47 12.45 9.95
CA THR A 175 -26.86 13.66 10.46
C THR A 175 -26.16 14.36 9.31
N ASN A 176 -26.37 15.67 9.19
CA ASN A 176 -25.56 16.54 8.31
C ASN A 176 -24.12 16.69 8.86
N HIS A 177 -23.49 15.59 9.29
CA HIS A 177 -22.08 15.55 9.58
C HIS A 177 -21.33 15.65 8.26
N LYS A 178 -21.16 16.90 7.81
CA LYS A 178 -20.17 17.21 6.78
C LYS A 178 -18.86 16.66 7.29
N HIS A 179 -18.27 15.77 6.50
CA HIS A 179 -16.92 15.28 6.77
C HIS A 179 -16.05 16.51 6.94
N GLY A 180 -15.47 16.65 8.14
CA GLY A 180 -14.64 17.79 8.48
C GLY A 180 -13.58 18.01 7.39
N ALA A 181 -13.18 19.27 7.21
CA ALA A 181 -12.07 19.63 6.33
C ALA A 181 -10.91 18.61 6.46
N PRO A 182 -10.18 18.30 5.38
CA PRO A 182 -9.11 17.32 5.44
C PRO A 182 -8.24 17.58 6.66
N SER A 183 -8.15 16.59 7.54
CA SER A 183 -7.38 16.65 8.80
C SER A 183 -6.05 17.33 8.55
N PHE A 184 -5.63 18.23 9.45
CA PHE A 184 -4.35 18.95 9.36
C PHE A 184 -3.19 18.01 8.99
N GLU A 185 -3.14 16.82 9.59
CA GLU A 185 -2.17 15.77 9.27
C GLU A 185 -2.15 15.40 7.79
N ARG A 186 -3.30 15.21 7.16
CA ARG A 186 -3.37 14.87 5.73
C ARG A 186 -2.83 16.01 4.86
N ILE A 187 -3.15 17.25 5.20
CA ILE A 187 -2.62 18.42 4.48
C ILE A 187 -1.10 18.46 4.63
N THR A 188 -0.57 18.29 5.85
CA THR A 188 0.88 18.29 6.08
C THR A 188 1.59 17.16 5.32
N GLN A 189 1.03 15.95 5.32
CA GLN A 189 1.55 14.81 4.54
C GLN A 189 1.63 15.12 3.05
N LEU A 190 0.58 15.73 2.48
CA LEU A 190 0.55 16.10 1.06
C LEU A 190 1.56 17.18 0.71
N VAL A 191 1.66 18.22 1.54
CA VAL A 191 2.63 19.31 1.36
C VAL A 191 4.06 18.76 1.42
N LEU A 192 4.38 17.92 2.40
CA LEU A 192 5.72 17.33 2.54
C LEU A 192 6.07 16.41 1.38
N LEU A 193 5.13 15.56 0.94
CA LEU A 193 5.33 14.73 -0.24
C LEU A 193 5.61 15.57 -1.48
N LEU A 194 4.79 16.62 -1.70
CA LEU A 194 4.95 17.53 -2.83
C LEU A 194 6.31 18.22 -2.80
N VAL A 195 6.73 18.72 -1.63
CA VAL A 195 8.04 19.35 -1.45
C VAL A 195 9.18 18.37 -1.77
N LEU A 196 9.13 17.13 -1.27
CA LEU A 196 10.15 16.11 -1.58
C LEU A 196 10.18 15.77 -3.09
N LEU A 197 9.03 15.67 -3.73
CA LEU A 197 8.92 15.44 -5.18
C LEU A 197 9.51 16.59 -5.99
N LEU A 198 9.19 17.84 -5.65
CA LEU A 198 9.73 19.00 -6.36
C LEU A 198 11.25 19.14 -6.15
N LEU A 199 11.74 18.91 -4.93
CA LEU A 199 13.17 18.92 -4.64
C LEU A 199 13.92 17.84 -5.42
N SER A 200 13.42 16.60 -5.44
CA SER A 200 14.05 15.51 -6.21
C SER A 200 14.10 15.79 -7.71
N LEU A 201 13.02 16.33 -8.29
CA LEU A 201 13.00 16.76 -9.70
C LEU A 201 14.02 17.87 -9.97
N SER A 202 14.10 18.87 -9.09
CA SER A 202 15.05 19.99 -9.24
C SER A 202 16.52 19.53 -9.21
N MET A 203 16.84 18.57 -8.34
CA MET A 203 18.18 17.98 -8.22
C MET A 203 18.53 17.10 -9.42
N GLN A 204 17.55 16.36 -9.95
CA GLN A 204 17.77 15.43 -11.05
C GLN A 204 17.85 16.13 -12.42
N LEU A 205 16.94 17.06 -12.70
CA LEU A 205 16.84 17.73 -14.00
C LEU A 205 17.70 19.00 -14.08
N GLY A 206 17.62 19.85 -13.05
CA GLY A 206 18.31 21.14 -13.02
C GLY A 206 19.70 21.12 -12.39
N LYS A 207 20.11 19.99 -11.77
CA LYS A 207 21.32 19.86 -10.94
C LYS A 207 21.42 20.88 -9.78
N ARG A 208 20.37 21.67 -9.55
CA ARG A 208 20.26 22.68 -8.50
C ARG A 208 20.09 21.97 -7.15
N PHE A 209 20.55 22.59 -6.06
CA PHE A 209 20.45 22.05 -4.69
C PHE A 209 21.14 20.70 -4.43
N ARG A 210 21.96 20.19 -5.36
CA ARG A 210 22.68 18.92 -5.20
C ARG A 210 23.61 18.89 -3.99
N GLN A 211 24.10 20.05 -3.54
CA GLN A 211 24.90 20.17 -2.31
C GLN A 211 24.14 19.73 -1.05
N TYR A 212 22.80 19.85 -1.05
CA TYR A 212 21.95 19.46 0.07
C TYR A 212 21.43 18.02 -0.03
N TYR A 213 21.94 17.22 -0.97
CA TYR A 213 21.43 15.87 -1.23
C TYR A 213 21.43 14.96 0.02
N ILE A 214 22.42 15.09 0.92
CA ILE A 214 22.44 14.28 2.16
C ILE A 214 21.26 14.63 3.07
N TYR A 215 21.01 15.92 3.30
CA TYR A 215 19.90 16.40 4.13
C TYR A 215 18.55 15.99 3.53
N TYR A 216 18.45 16.06 2.19
CA TYR A 216 17.30 15.54 1.48
C TYR A 216 17.11 14.03 1.71
N LEU A 217 18.16 13.21 1.63
CA LEU A 217 18.04 11.77 1.90
C LEU A 217 17.62 11.48 3.34
N LEU A 218 18.10 12.27 4.31
CA LEU A 218 17.66 12.16 5.70
C LEU A 218 16.17 12.48 5.83
N ALA A 219 15.71 13.55 5.18
CA ALA A 219 14.29 13.90 5.13
C ALA A 219 13.45 12.78 4.49
N VAL A 220 13.93 12.12 3.42
CA VAL A 220 13.24 10.97 2.81
C VAL A 220 13.14 9.80 3.79
N VAL A 221 14.20 9.46 4.51
CA VAL A 221 14.15 8.37 5.50
C VAL A 221 13.13 8.67 6.61
N VAL A 222 13.13 9.90 7.15
CA VAL A 222 12.23 10.28 8.24
C VAL A 222 10.79 10.42 7.76
N ILE A 223 10.55 11.19 6.70
CA ILE A 223 9.21 11.54 6.23
C ILE A 223 8.58 10.36 5.48
N MET A 224 9.24 9.82 4.45
CA MET A 224 8.67 8.73 3.63
C MET A 224 8.81 7.37 4.31
N GLY A 225 9.92 7.15 5.02
CA GLY A 225 10.22 5.88 5.70
C GLY A 225 9.46 5.72 7.00
N VAL A 226 9.71 6.60 7.98
CA VAL A 226 9.22 6.43 9.35
C VAL A 226 7.81 7.01 9.55
N TRP A 227 7.53 8.20 9.00
CA TRP A 227 6.27 8.89 9.28
C TRP A 227 5.13 8.46 8.34
N LEU A 228 5.35 8.50 7.03
CA LEU A 228 4.35 8.11 6.04
C LEU A 228 4.27 6.60 5.84
N THR A 229 5.38 5.88 6.08
CA THR A 229 5.54 4.44 5.79
C THR A 229 4.96 4.03 4.44
N LYS A 230 5.10 4.88 3.41
CA LYS A 230 4.56 4.69 2.06
C LYS A 230 5.67 4.38 1.08
N MET A 231 5.67 3.20 0.49
CA MET A 231 6.69 2.80 -0.48
C MET A 231 6.07 2.11 -1.69
N LEU A 232 6.71 2.23 -2.84
CA LEU A 232 6.42 1.35 -3.96
C LEU A 232 7.03 -0.01 -3.62
N SER A 233 6.21 -1.04 -3.70
CA SER A 233 6.55 -2.43 -3.38
C SER A 233 5.93 -3.38 -4.40
N LEU A 234 6.49 -4.58 -4.49
CA LEU A 234 5.98 -5.62 -5.37
C LEU A 234 4.56 -6.06 -4.99
N GLU A 235 4.23 -6.12 -3.70
CA GLU A 235 2.89 -6.42 -3.20
C GLU A 235 1.87 -5.38 -3.67
N LEU A 236 2.18 -4.09 -3.52
CA LEU A 236 1.35 -3.01 -4.02
C LEU A 236 1.09 -3.12 -5.54
N PHE A 237 2.12 -3.41 -6.33
CA PHE A 237 1.97 -3.62 -7.77
C PHE A 237 1.12 -4.83 -8.09
N HIS A 238 1.31 -5.95 -7.38
CA HIS A 238 0.48 -7.13 -7.54
C HIS A 238 -0.99 -6.82 -7.23
N ASN A 239 -1.27 -6.14 -6.11
CA ASN A 239 -2.62 -5.73 -5.73
C ASN A 239 -3.27 -4.82 -6.78
N TRP A 240 -2.54 -3.83 -7.31
CA TRP A 240 -3.06 -2.96 -8.37
C TRP A 240 -3.31 -3.70 -9.69
N LEU A 241 -2.48 -4.70 -9.98
CA LEU A 241 -2.58 -5.52 -11.17
C LEU A 241 -3.78 -6.48 -11.13
N THR A 242 -4.04 -7.10 -9.97
CA THR A 242 -5.10 -8.10 -9.81
C THR A 242 -6.44 -7.50 -9.42
N LYS A 243 -6.46 -6.37 -8.70
CA LYS A 243 -7.69 -5.79 -8.13
C LYS A 243 -8.04 -4.41 -8.68
N GLY A 244 -7.29 -3.93 -9.67
CA GLY A 244 -7.46 -2.60 -10.27
C GLY A 244 -6.72 -1.50 -9.52
N LEU A 245 -6.59 -0.34 -10.19
CA LEU A 245 -5.78 0.77 -9.72
C LEU A 245 -6.65 1.77 -8.94
N PRO A 246 -6.48 1.91 -7.62
CA PRO A 246 -7.35 2.75 -6.81
C PRO A 246 -6.91 4.23 -6.88
N TRP A 247 -7.22 4.90 -8.00
CA TRP A 247 -6.79 6.27 -8.30
C TRP A 247 -7.15 7.28 -7.21
N GLN A 248 -8.36 7.18 -6.66
CA GLN A 248 -8.85 8.11 -5.62
C GLN A 248 -8.12 7.92 -4.29
N SER A 249 -7.75 6.67 -3.97
CA SER A 249 -7.23 6.25 -2.67
C SER A 249 -5.71 6.41 -2.53
N ASN A 250 -5.00 6.22 -3.65
CA ASN A 250 -3.55 6.05 -3.68
C ASN A 250 -2.85 6.96 -4.70
N TRP A 251 -3.47 8.09 -5.04
CA TRP A 251 -2.90 9.04 -6.01
C TRP A 251 -1.47 9.46 -5.67
N GLU A 252 -1.10 9.51 -4.38
CA GLU A 252 0.27 9.83 -3.95
C GLU A 252 1.31 8.83 -4.50
N LEU A 253 1.08 7.53 -4.31
CA LEU A 253 1.98 6.48 -4.78
C LEU A 253 1.92 6.35 -6.31
N ILE A 254 0.73 6.55 -6.89
CA ILE A 254 0.56 6.56 -8.35
C ILE A 254 1.36 7.72 -8.96
N SER A 255 1.36 8.90 -8.34
CA SER A 255 2.15 10.05 -8.82
C SER A 255 3.65 9.75 -8.80
N ILE A 256 4.16 9.11 -7.74
CA ILE A 256 5.55 8.67 -7.64
C ILE A 256 5.87 7.65 -8.73
N LEU A 257 4.98 6.69 -8.98
CA LEU A 257 5.15 5.67 -10.02
C LEU A 257 5.21 6.31 -11.41
N VAL A 258 4.24 7.15 -11.76
CA VAL A 258 4.17 7.84 -13.06
C VAL A 258 5.44 8.66 -13.29
N ILE A 259 5.85 9.49 -12.34
CA ILE A 259 7.07 10.30 -12.45
C ILE A 259 8.31 9.40 -12.63
N SER A 260 8.39 8.30 -11.87
CA SER A 260 9.51 7.37 -11.97
C SER A 260 9.60 6.69 -13.34
N ILE A 261 8.45 6.30 -13.92
CA ILE A 261 8.36 5.74 -15.27
C ILE A 261 8.76 6.79 -16.31
N THR A 262 8.18 8.00 -16.24
CA THR A 262 8.49 9.10 -17.16
C THR A 262 9.98 9.42 -17.17
N LEU A 263 10.61 9.51 -16.01
CA LEU A 263 12.04 9.78 -15.90
C LEU A 263 12.90 8.60 -16.37
N ALA A 264 12.49 7.35 -16.10
CA ALA A 264 13.17 6.17 -16.61
C ALA A 264 13.17 6.13 -18.14
N ILE A 265 12.06 6.53 -18.77
CA ILE A 265 11.92 6.65 -20.23
C ILE A 265 12.78 7.79 -20.78
N ALA A 266 12.81 8.94 -20.08
CA ALA A 266 13.66 10.10 -20.40
C ALA A 266 15.18 9.85 -20.23
N GLY A 267 15.59 8.67 -19.76
CA GLY A 267 16.99 8.27 -19.62
C GLY A 267 17.56 8.42 -18.21
N HIS A 268 16.74 8.86 -17.24
CA HIS A 268 17.10 8.99 -15.84
C HIS A 268 16.75 7.70 -15.06
N LYS A 269 17.52 6.62 -15.31
CA LYS A 269 17.36 5.33 -14.62
C LYS A 269 17.54 5.45 -13.10
N LYS A 270 16.96 4.51 -12.35
CA LYS A 270 17.04 4.44 -10.88
C LYS A 270 16.54 5.67 -10.13
N TYR A 271 15.69 6.51 -10.74
CA TYR A 271 15.18 7.73 -10.11
C TYR A 271 14.55 7.47 -8.74
N TYR A 272 13.58 6.53 -8.68
CA TYR A 272 12.90 6.15 -7.44
C TYR A 272 13.90 5.74 -6.34
N CYS A 273 14.78 4.78 -6.64
CA CYS A 273 15.79 4.27 -5.70
C CYS A 273 16.80 5.33 -5.24
N ASN A 274 17.08 6.34 -6.08
CA ASN A 274 18.07 7.37 -5.80
C ASN A 274 17.51 8.54 -4.99
N TYR A 275 16.21 8.85 -5.13
CA TYR A 275 15.63 10.06 -4.57
C TYR A 275 14.42 9.83 -3.66
N LEU A 276 13.55 8.86 -3.94
CA LEU A 276 12.25 8.77 -3.26
C LEU A 276 12.09 7.51 -2.40
N CYS A 277 12.90 6.48 -2.64
CA CYS A 277 12.87 5.24 -1.86
C CYS A 277 13.59 5.43 -0.50
N PRO A 278 12.89 5.24 0.64
CA PRO A 278 13.50 5.33 1.97
C PRO A 278 14.63 4.32 2.17
N MET A 279 14.47 3.09 1.70
CA MET A 279 15.50 2.06 1.78
C MET A 279 16.75 2.42 0.96
N GLY A 280 16.58 3.05 -0.21
CA GLY A 280 17.70 3.51 -1.03
C GLY A 280 18.42 4.72 -0.44
N ALA A 281 17.68 5.59 0.24
CA ALA A 281 18.20 6.72 0.99
C ALA A 281 18.99 6.25 2.23
N LEU A 282 18.43 5.35 3.02
CA LEU A 282 19.06 4.78 4.21
C LEU A 282 20.40 4.10 3.88
N GLN A 283 20.42 3.24 2.86
CA GLN A 283 21.66 2.59 2.43
C GLN A 283 22.72 3.60 1.96
N MET A 284 22.32 4.68 1.27
CA MET A 284 23.27 5.71 0.82
C MET A 284 23.83 6.52 1.99
N LEU A 285 23.00 6.83 2.99
CA LEU A 285 23.45 7.49 4.22
C LEU A 285 24.43 6.59 4.98
N ALA A 286 24.10 5.32 5.18
CA ALA A 286 24.97 4.32 5.80
C ALA A 286 26.32 4.22 5.07
N SER A 287 26.29 4.11 3.73
CA SER A 287 27.51 4.08 2.92
C SER A 287 28.34 5.37 2.99
N LYS A 288 27.78 6.51 3.41
CA LYS A 288 28.49 7.79 3.49
C LYS A 288 29.13 8.02 4.87
N VAL A 289 28.51 7.49 5.92
CA VAL A 289 29.04 7.51 7.30
C VAL A 289 30.13 6.45 7.49
N SER A 290 30.10 5.37 6.71
CA SER A 290 31.05 4.27 6.84
C SER A 290 32.52 4.71 6.73
N PRO A 291 33.38 4.34 7.70
CA PRO A 291 34.82 4.57 7.63
C PRO A 291 35.53 3.57 6.69
N PHE A 292 34.84 2.54 6.21
CA PHE A 292 35.45 1.47 5.43
C PHE A 292 35.65 1.85 3.96
N LYS A 293 36.77 1.41 3.37
CA LYS A 293 36.99 1.52 1.93
C LYS A 293 35.94 0.68 1.19
N LYS A 294 35.10 1.37 0.42
CA LYS A 294 34.00 0.77 -0.33
C LYS A 294 34.54 -0.27 -1.30
N ARG A 295 33.98 -1.48 -1.24
CA ARG A 295 34.31 -2.57 -2.16
C ARG A 295 33.30 -2.61 -3.30
N SER A 296 33.74 -2.90 -4.51
CA SER A 296 32.84 -3.34 -5.57
C SER A 296 32.54 -4.82 -5.37
N ILE A 297 31.30 -5.23 -5.61
CA ILE A 297 30.93 -6.64 -5.55
C ILE A 297 31.48 -7.31 -6.83
N ASN A 298 32.67 -7.92 -6.72
CA ASN A 298 33.24 -8.76 -7.79
C ASN A 298 32.79 -10.21 -7.57
N LEU A 299 31.51 -10.51 -7.76
CA LEU A 299 31.00 -11.88 -7.78
C LEU A 299 31.35 -12.53 -9.13
N LYS A 300 31.70 -13.84 -9.13
CA LYS A 300 31.89 -14.65 -10.34
C LYS A 300 30.61 -14.70 -11.20
N ILE A 301 29.45 -14.61 -10.54
CA ILE A 301 28.15 -14.42 -11.18
C ILE A 301 27.89 -12.92 -11.23
N SER A 302 27.70 -12.36 -12.42
CA SER A 302 27.34 -10.94 -12.55
C SER A 302 26.06 -10.65 -11.77
N VAL A 303 26.01 -9.52 -11.05
CA VAL A 303 24.80 -9.02 -10.37
C VAL A 303 23.61 -8.95 -11.35
N LEU A 304 23.89 -8.73 -12.64
CA LEU A 304 22.88 -8.77 -13.70
C LEU A 304 22.22 -10.15 -13.83
N THR A 305 23.00 -11.23 -13.74
CA THR A 305 22.51 -12.62 -13.83
C THR A 305 21.68 -12.99 -12.59
N LEU A 306 22.12 -12.58 -11.40
CA LEU A 306 21.35 -12.78 -10.15
C LEU A 306 20.00 -12.06 -10.19
N ARG A 307 19.98 -10.81 -10.67
CA ARG A 307 18.74 -10.05 -10.88
C ARG A 307 17.79 -10.78 -11.83
N THR A 308 18.29 -11.30 -12.95
CA THR A 308 17.46 -12.02 -13.92
C THR A 308 16.89 -13.31 -13.33
N ILE A 309 17.71 -14.11 -12.63
CA ILE A 309 17.26 -15.35 -11.98
C ILE A 309 16.17 -15.04 -10.95
N TYR A 310 16.40 -14.05 -10.09
CA TYR A 310 15.47 -13.70 -9.03
C TYR A 310 14.14 -13.16 -9.56
N LEU A 311 14.18 -12.26 -10.55
CA LEU A 311 12.96 -11.81 -11.22
C LEU A 311 12.25 -12.95 -11.95
N SER A 312 12.97 -13.84 -12.64
CA SER A 312 12.36 -14.98 -13.30
C SER A 312 11.68 -15.92 -12.31
N PHE A 313 12.28 -16.15 -11.14
CA PHE A 313 11.67 -16.95 -10.08
C PHE A 313 10.36 -16.34 -9.59
N ILE A 314 10.34 -15.02 -9.33
CA ILE A 314 9.12 -14.31 -8.93
C ILE A 314 8.04 -14.44 -10.01
N TRP A 315 8.38 -14.17 -11.28
CA TRP A 315 7.43 -14.28 -12.40
C TRP A 315 6.89 -15.69 -12.56
N THR A 316 7.76 -16.70 -12.56
CA THR A 316 7.35 -18.10 -12.68
C THR A 316 6.46 -18.51 -11.51
N SER A 317 6.79 -18.10 -10.28
CA SER A 317 5.97 -18.38 -9.11
C SER A 317 4.58 -17.77 -9.19
N LEU A 318 4.48 -16.50 -9.62
CA LEU A 318 3.21 -15.81 -9.82
C LEU A 318 2.36 -16.49 -10.92
N ILE A 319 2.98 -16.90 -12.03
CA ILE A 319 2.28 -17.57 -13.14
C ILE A 319 1.81 -18.98 -12.75
N LEU A 320 2.60 -19.73 -11.98
CA LEU A 320 2.20 -21.05 -11.47
C LEU A 320 1.08 -20.94 -10.43
N GLY A 321 0.87 -19.77 -9.83
CA GLY A 321 -0.17 -19.51 -8.83
C GLY A 321 0.26 -19.86 -7.41
N PHE A 322 1.57 -19.87 -7.12
CA PHE A 322 2.05 -20.00 -5.75
C PHE A 322 1.80 -18.71 -4.97
N LEU A 323 1.22 -18.84 -3.78
CA LEU A 323 1.02 -17.76 -2.82
C LEU A 323 2.34 -17.44 -2.10
N LEU A 324 3.22 -16.69 -2.77
CA LEU A 324 4.39 -16.12 -2.09
C LEU A 324 3.94 -14.95 -1.22
N PRO A 325 4.42 -14.83 0.02
CA PRO A 325 4.25 -13.62 0.82
C PRO A 325 5.09 -12.49 0.20
N LEU A 326 4.54 -11.81 -0.80
CA LEU A 326 5.20 -10.75 -1.56
C LEU A 326 5.69 -9.61 -0.66
N ALA A 327 4.93 -9.33 0.41
CA ALA A 327 5.28 -8.37 1.46
C ALA A 327 6.65 -8.68 2.09
N GLN A 328 6.98 -9.96 2.26
CA GLN A 328 8.19 -10.43 2.94
C GLN A 328 9.40 -10.55 2.01
N LEU A 329 9.22 -10.44 0.69
CA LEU A 329 10.34 -10.42 -0.26
C LEU A 329 11.08 -9.09 -0.25
N GLU A 330 10.43 -8.01 0.22
CA GLU A 330 11.01 -6.68 0.35
C GLU A 330 10.96 -6.22 1.81
N PRO A 331 12.12 -6.02 2.48
CA PRO A 331 12.15 -5.61 3.90
C PRO A 331 11.82 -4.13 4.08
N PHE A 332 10.82 -3.62 3.37
CA PHE A 332 10.27 -2.28 3.53
C PHE A 332 9.43 -2.16 4.79
N MET A 333 8.81 -3.26 5.24
CA MET A 333 8.12 -3.32 6.53
C MET A 333 9.06 -3.03 7.71
N ALA A 334 10.38 -3.21 7.56
CA ALA A 334 11.36 -2.91 8.61
C ALA A 334 11.34 -1.44 9.08
N PHE A 335 10.74 -0.52 8.31
CA PHE A 335 10.54 0.88 8.73
C PHE A 335 9.37 1.07 9.71
N SER A 336 8.46 0.10 9.82
CA SER A 336 7.37 0.09 10.80
C SER A 336 7.70 -0.85 11.94
N PHE A 337 8.53 -0.40 12.89
CA PHE A 337 9.03 -1.24 14.00
C PHE A 337 7.96 -1.91 14.86
N LYS A 338 6.74 -1.35 14.88
CA LYS A 338 5.61 -1.89 15.64
C LYS A 338 4.88 -3.03 14.92
N VAL A 339 4.91 -3.02 13.59
CA VAL A 339 4.20 -3.99 12.73
C VAL A 339 5.16 -5.03 12.14
N ALA A 340 6.43 -4.67 11.98
CA ALA A 340 7.42 -5.50 11.31
C ALA A 340 7.65 -6.84 12.03
N SER A 341 7.61 -7.93 11.27
CA SER A 341 8.07 -9.22 11.77
C SER A 341 9.58 -9.21 12.06
N TRP A 342 10.02 -10.06 12.98
CA TRP A 342 11.44 -10.20 13.33
C TRP A 342 12.32 -10.50 12.11
N LEU A 343 11.80 -11.30 11.17
CA LEU A 343 12.47 -11.60 9.91
C LEU A 343 12.78 -10.32 9.12
N MET A 344 11.82 -9.39 9.03
CA MET A 344 11.98 -8.13 8.30
C MET A 344 12.96 -7.18 9.00
N LEU A 345 12.92 -7.11 10.33
CA LEU A 345 13.86 -6.30 11.10
C LEU A 345 15.30 -6.81 10.95
N ILE A 346 15.52 -8.12 11.05
CA ILE A 346 16.83 -8.75 10.85
C ILE A 346 17.30 -8.52 9.41
N ALA A 347 16.44 -8.74 8.41
CA ALA A 347 16.78 -8.51 7.00
C ALA A 347 17.17 -7.04 6.75
N GLY A 348 16.40 -6.09 7.29
CA GLY A 348 16.71 -4.66 7.22
C GLY A 348 18.06 -4.33 7.87
N ALA A 349 18.33 -4.86 9.08
CA ALA A 349 19.60 -4.67 9.78
C ALA A 349 20.79 -5.23 8.99
N VAL A 350 20.65 -6.43 8.43
CA VAL A 350 21.67 -7.05 7.56
C VAL A 350 21.93 -6.19 6.32
N ILE A 351 20.89 -5.64 5.68
CA ILE A 351 21.05 -4.73 4.53
C ILE A 351 21.80 -3.46 4.91
N VAL A 352 21.49 -2.87 6.07
CA VAL A 352 22.18 -1.66 6.57
C VAL A 352 23.64 -1.98 6.86
N MET A 353 23.93 -3.11 7.51
CA MET A 353 25.30 -3.57 7.77
C MET A 353 26.09 -3.79 6.48
N LEU A 354 25.50 -4.47 5.49
CA LEU A 354 26.14 -4.65 4.18
C LEU A 354 26.39 -3.32 3.47
N SER A 355 25.52 -2.32 3.69
CA SER A 355 25.65 -0.99 3.09
C SER A 355 26.82 -0.17 3.65
N LEU A 356 27.39 -0.58 4.77
CA LEU A 356 28.65 0.00 5.28
C LEU A 356 29.84 -0.40 4.39
N PHE A 357 29.81 -1.58 3.78
CA PHE A 357 30.91 -2.10 2.95
C PHE A 357 30.69 -1.90 1.45
N PHE A 358 29.43 -1.91 1.01
CA PHE A 358 29.02 -1.85 -0.40
C PHE A 358 28.06 -0.69 -0.66
N ASN A 359 28.13 -0.09 -1.84
CA ASN A 359 27.19 0.96 -2.23
C ASN A 359 25.83 0.35 -2.65
N ARG A 360 24.80 0.57 -1.82
CA ARG A 360 23.40 0.16 -2.07
C ARG A 360 23.26 -1.30 -2.54
N PRO A 361 23.72 -2.29 -1.76
CA PRO A 361 23.66 -3.69 -2.12
C PRO A 361 22.23 -4.17 -2.41
N TRP A 362 21.25 -3.76 -1.60
CA TRP A 362 19.87 -4.22 -1.77
C TRP A 362 19.17 -3.58 -2.99
N CYS A 363 19.41 -2.29 -3.26
CA CYS A 363 18.78 -1.64 -4.41
C CYS A 363 19.19 -2.23 -5.78
N GLN A 364 20.24 -3.05 -5.82
CA GLN A 364 20.66 -3.74 -7.06
C GLN A 364 19.88 -5.03 -7.31
N LEU A 365 19.25 -5.60 -6.27
CA LEU A 365 18.56 -6.90 -6.30
C LEU A 365 17.08 -6.80 -5.96
N CYS A 366 16.66 -5.72 -5.30
CA CYS A 366 15.26 -5.46 -4.91
C CYS A 366 14.31 -5.60 -6.11
N PRO A 367 13.24 -6.42 -6.01
CA PRO A 367 12.29 -6.67 -7.09
C PRO A 367 11.71 -5.37 -7.69
N THR A 368 11.23 -4.46 -6.83
CA THR A 368 10.62 -3.19 -7.26
C THR A 368 11.61 -2.32 -8.04
N GLY A 369 12.83 -2.16 -7.53
CA GLY A 369 13.88 -1.41 -8.21
C GLY A 369 14.25 -2.04 -9.55
N CYS A 370 14.33 -3.37 -9.59
CA CYS A 370 14.64 -4.12 -10.80
C CYS A 370 13.51 -4.03 -11.84
N LEU A 371 12.25 -4.02 -11.42
CA LEU A 371 11.11 -3.82 -12.32
C LEU A 371 11.15 -2.43 -12.97
N LEU A 372 11.34 -1.38 -12.18
CA LEU A 372 11.43 0.00 -12.69
C LEU A 372 12.65 0.22 -13.60
N ASP A 373 13.77 -0.43 -13.31
CA ASP A 373 14.98 -0.33 -14.13
C ASP A 373 14.90 -1.10 -15.46
N SER A 374 13.99 -2.07 -15.57
CA SER A 374 13.80 -2.86 -16.80
C SER A 374 13.07 -2.09 -17.90
N ILE A 375 12.42 -0.97 -17.55
CA ILE A 375 11.77 -0.07 -18.50
C ILE A 375 12.84 0.45 -19.48
N PRO A 376 12.66 0.40 -20.81
CA PRO A 376 13.64 0.91 -21.75
C PRO A 376 13.70 2.45 -21.74
N SER A 377 14.83 3.03 -22.20
CA SER A 377 14.96 4.49 -22.38
C SER A 377 15.06 4.87 -23.86
N PHE A 378 14.33 5.88 -24.29
CA PHE A 378 14.40 6.38 -25.68
C PHE A 378 15.59 7.30 -25.94
N LYS A 379 16.25 7.80 -24.89
CA LYS A 379 17.44 8.64 -25.03
C LYS A 379 18.63 7.80 -25.47
N SER A 380 19.14 8.04 -26.68
CA SER A 380 20.44 7.53 -27.12
C SER A 380 21.50 7.94 -26.10
N LYS A 381 22.23 6.98 -25.51
CA LYS A 381 23.50 7.29 -24.83
C LYS A 381 24.36 8.03 -25.86
N ARG A 382 24.48 9.35 -25.73
CA ARG A 382 25.66 10.05 -26.25
C ARG A 382 26.82 9.48 -25.45
N ASN A 383 27.61 8.65 -26.13
CA ASN A 383 28.86 8.12 -25.60
C ASN A 383 29.77 9.26 -25.16
#